data_AF-A0A956I434-F1
#
_entry.id   AF-A0A956I434-F1
#
_cell.length_a   1.000
_cell.length_b   1.000
_cell.length_c   1.000
_cell.angle_alpha   90.00
_cell.angle_beta   90.00
_cell.angle_gamma   90.00
#
_symmetry.space_group_name_H-M   'P 1'
#
loop_
_entity.id
_entity.type
_entity.pdbx_description
1 polymer ?
#
loop_
_entity_poly.entity_id
_entity_poly.type
_entity_poly.pdbx_seq_one_letter_code
_entity_poly.pdbx_strand_id
1 'polypeptide(L)' 'MEAEALSEKRAGGAARAVADRIVANVARVLEGKPREIELAVSALLAGGHLLVEDVPGVGKTTLARA' A
#
# COMPACT_ATOMS: atom_id res chain seq x y z
N MET A 1 -8.02 -21.76 -22.39
CA MET A 1 -8.78 -20.92 -21.44
C MET A 1 -8.43 -21.18 -19.98
N GLU A 2 -8.40 -22.41 -19.45
CA GLU A 2 -8.07 -22.65 -18.02
C GLU A 2 -6.62 -22.30 -17.61
N ALA A 3 -5.67 -22.43 -18.53
CA ALA A 3 -4.26 -22.11 -18.27
C ALA A 3 -3.98 -20.60 -18.10
N GLU A 4 -4.81 -19.74 -18.69
CA GLU A 4 -4.69 -18.28 -18.63
C GLU A 4 -5.15 -17.74 -17.27
N ALA A 5 -6.28 -18.24 -16.78
CA ALA A 5 -6.82 -17.87 -15.46
C ALA A 5 -5.88 -18.24 -14.30
N LEU A 6 -5.11 -19.33 -14.42
CA LEU A 6 -4.10 -19.72 -13.44
C LEU A 6 -2.87 -18.80 -13.46
N SER A 7 -2.50 -18.30 -14.64
CA SER A 7 -1.42 -17.30 -14.82
C SER A 7 -1.82 -15.96 -14.21
N GLU A 8 -3.04 -15.48 -14.46
CA GLU A 8 -3.61 -14.28 -13.82
C GLU A 8 -3.67 -14.40 -12.30
N LYS A 9 -4.08 -15.57 -11.77
CA LYS A 9 -4.10 -15.82 -10.32
C LYS A 9 -2.71 -15.72 -9.68
N ARG A 10 -1.67 -16.18 -10.39
CA ARG A 10 -0.27 -16.06 -9.94
C ARG A 10 0.24 -14.63 -10.03
N ALA A 11 -0.11 -13.90 -11.09
CA ALA A 11 0.23 -12.48 -11.24
C ALA A 11 -0.40 -11.63 -10.12
N GLY A 12 -1.68 -11.87 -9.80
CA GLY A 12 -2.36 -11.23 -8.67
C GLY A 12 -1.73 -11.57 -7.32
N GLY A 13 -1.32 -12.82 -7.12
CA GLY A 13 -0.63 -13.24 -5.90
C GLY A 13 0.75 -12.60 -5.71
N ALA A 14 1.53 -12.49 -6.77
CA ALA A 14 2.84 -11.84 -6.73
C ALA A 14 2.72 -10.32 -6.46
N ALA A 15 1.79 -9.64 -7.14
CA ALA A 15 1.52 -8.22 -6.91
C ALA A 15 1.07 -7.97 -5.47
N ARG A 16 0.17 -8.82 -4.94
CA ARG A 16 -0.28 -8.75 -3.56
C ARG A 16 0.86 -8.92 -2.57
N ALA A 17 1.73 -9.90 -2.78
CA ALA A 17 2.89 -10.14 -1.91
C ALA A 17 3.87 -8.95 -1.89
N VAL A 18 4.07 -8.28 -3.03
CA VAL A 18 4.88 -7.05 -3.11
C VAL A 18 4.20 -5.91 -2.36
N ALA A 19 2.90 -5.69 -2.56
CA ALA A 19 2.14 -4.66 -1.85
C ALA A 19 2.19 -4.87 -0.33
N ASP A 20 1.97 -6.09 0.14
CA ASP A 20 2.04 -6.44 1.56
C ASP A 20 3.43 -6.17 2.15
N ARG A 21 4.51 -6.41 1.39
CA ARG A 21 5.89 -6.08 1.80
C ARG A 21 6.13 -4.57 1.90
N ILE A 22 5.54 -3.77 1.02
CA ILE A 22 5.63 -2.31 1.08
C ILE A 22 4.88 -1.80 2.31
N VAL A 23 3.64 -2.24 2.50
CA VAL A 23 2.82 -1.91 3.68
C VAL A 23 3.56 -2.25 4.98
N ALA A 24 4.11 -3.46 5.07
CA ALA A 24 4.87 -3.90 6.23
C ALA A 24 6.13 -3.05 6.48
N ASN A 25 6.77 -2.53 5.43
CA ASN A 25 7.93 -1.65 5.58
C ASN A 25 7.52 -0.29 6.16
N VAL A 26 6.49 0.34 5.58
CA VAL A 26 5.99 1.65 6.04
C VAL A 26 5.47 1.57 7.48
N ALA A 27 4.82 0.47 7.85
CA ALA A 27 4.33 0.24 9.21
C ALA A 27 5.45 0.23 10.27
N ARG A 28 6.73 0.06 9.89
CA ARG A 28 7.88 0.12 10.82
C ARG A 28 8.19 1.55 11.28
N VAL A 29 7.77 2.55 10.52
CA VAL A 29 8.03 3.98 10.80
C VAL A 29 6.76 4.76 11.10
N LEU A 30 5.60 4.14 10.93
CA LEU A 30 4.29 4.76 11.11
C LEU A 30 3.37 3.86 11.97
N GLU A 31 3.36 4.11 13.27
CA GLU A 31 2.57 3.33 14.22
C GLU A 31 1.06 3.66 14.13
N GLY A 32 0.22 2.64 14.31
CA GLY A 32 -1.21 2.80 14.52
C GLY A 32 -2.05 3.20 13.30
N LYS A 33 -1.49 3.12 12.08
CA LYS A 33 -2.16 3.58 10.84
C LYS A 33 -2.23 2.55 9.69
N PRO A 34 -2.63 1.29 9.95
CA PRO A 34 -2.60 0.25 8.92
C PRO A 34 -3.46 0.60 7.70
N ARG A 35 -4.63 1.21 7.91
CA ARG A 35 -5.58 1.53 6.84
C ARG A 35 -5.06 2.67 5.94
N GLU A 36 -4.49 3.71 6.54
CA GLU A 36 -3.93 4.85 5.80
C GLU A 36 -2.72 4.43 4.98
N ILE A 37 -1.89 3.52 5.52
CA ILE A 37 -0.75 2.93 4.80
C ILE A 37 -1.26 2.12 3.60
N GLU A 38 -2.26 1.25 3.78
CA GLU A 38 -2.85 0.48 2.68
C GLU A 38 -3.44 1.37 1.58
N LEU A 39 -4.15 2.45 1.96
CA LEU A 39 -4.69 3.42 1.00
C LEU A 39 -3.59 4.16 0.24
N ALA A 40 -2.51 4.56 0.92
CA ALA A 40 -1.36 5.21 0.29
C ALA A 40 -0.65 4.28 -0.70
N VAL A 41 -0.42 3.03 -0.31
CA VAL A 41 0.17 2.03 -1.22
C VAL A 41 -0.76 1.74 -2.39
N SER A 42 -2.07 1.63 -2.15
CA SER A 42 -3.05 1.43 -3.22
C SER A 42 -3.08 2.59 -4.22
N ALA A 43 -3.09 3.83 -3.72
CA ALA A 43 -3.04 5.02 -4.56
C ALA A 43 -1.73 5.09 -5.37
N LEU A 44 -0.59 4.79 -4.74
CA LEU A 44 0.72 4.74 -5.41
C LEU A 44 0.72 3.71 -6.55
N LEU A 45 0.27 2.48 -6.29
CA LEU A 45 0.25 1.40 -7.28
C LEU A 45 -0.74 1.65 -8.42
N ALA A 46 -1.83 2.37 -8.14
CA ALA A 46 -2.82 2.78 -9.14
C ALA A 46 -2.39 4.04 -9.93
N GLY A 47 -1.28 4.69 -9.57
CA GLY A 47 -0.88 5.98 -10.16
C GLY A 47 -1.83 7.13 -9.82
N GLY A 48 -2.61 6.99 -8.75
CA GLY A 48 -3.57 7.99 -8.29
C GLY A 48 -2.95 9.04 -7.36
N HIS A 49 -3.80 9.90 -6.81
CA HIS A 49 -3.41 10.91 -5.83
C HIS A 49 -4.11 10.66 -4.50
N LEU A 50 -3.42 10.96 -3.41
CA LEU A 50 -3.95 10.84 -2.06
C LEU A 50 -3.87 12.20 -1.35
N LEU A 51 -4.98 12.63 -0.77
CA LEU A 51 -5.03 13.75 0.16
C LEU A 51 -5.09 13.19 1.58
N VAL A 52 -4.13 13.60 2.43
CA VAL A 52 -4.03 13.13 3.82
C VAL A 52 -4.40 14.27 4.76
N GLU A 53 -5.68 14.35 5.13
CA GLU A 53 -6.19 15.31 6.12
C GLU A 53 -6.18 14.67 7.51
N ASP A 54 -5.49 15.29 8.46
CA ASP A 54 -5.44 14.83 9.86
C ASP A 54 -4.92 15.95 10.78
N VAL A 55 -5.06 15.79 12.09
CA VAL A 55 -4.53 16.72 13.11
C VAL A 55 -2.99 16.73 13.15
N PRO A 56 -2.32 17.83 13.52
CA PRO A 56 -0.85 17.90 13.52
C PRO A 56 -0.20 16.85 14.44
N GLY A 57 0.98 16.33 14.05
CA GLY A 57 1.77 15.37 14.85
C GLY A 57 1.54 13.87 14.59
N VAL A 58 0.55 13.50 13.78
CA VAL A 58 0.11 12.11 13.54
C VAL A 58 0.83 11.39 12.39
N GLY A 59 2.07 11.76 12.10
CA GLY A 59 2.92 11.04 11.13
C GLY A 59 2.61 11.26 9.64
N LYS A 60 1.77 12.23 9.25
CA LYS A 60 1.47 12.53 7.82
C LYS A 60 2.74 12.75 6.96
N THR A 61 3.71 13.50 7.47
CA THR A 61 4.98 13.75 6.78
C THR A 61 5.85 12.51 6.70
N THR A 62 5.81 11.67 7.73
CA THR A 62 6.51 10.38 7.74
C THR A 62 5.93 9.44 6.69
N LEU A 63 4.59 9.34 6.62
CA LEU A 63 3.88 8.56 5.59
C LEU A 63 4.25 9.02 4.17
N ALA A 64 4.37 10.32 3.94
CA ALA A 64 4.73 10.86 2.63
C ALA A 64 6.21 10.63 2.23
N ARG A 65 7.08 10.28 3.20
CA ARG A 65 8.53 10.08 2.97
C ARG A 65 8.96 8.61 2.94
N ALA A 66 8.23 7.74 3.63
CA ALA A 66 8.50 6.31 3.77
C ALA A 66 8.30 5.56 2.45
#